data_AF-A0A830E195-F1
#
_entry.id   AF-A0A830E195-F1
#
_cell.length_a   1.000
_cell.length_b   1.000
_cell.length_c   1.000
_cell.angle_alpha   90.00
_cell.angle_beta   90.00
_cell.angle_gamma   90.00
#
_symmetry.space_group_name_H-M   'P 1'
#
loop_
_entity.id
_entity.type
_entity.pdbx_description
1 polymer ?
#
loop_
_entity_poly.entity_id
_entity_poly.type
_entity_poly.pdbx_seq_one_letter_code
_entity_poly.pdbx_strand_id
1 'polypeptide(L)'
;MSVPQLPEGVEAGKISFKLLNIRENKAIGRKEVIAEAWHVGLPTPSRLQLREEVAKAIGVDAKQVYVLRVITEYGRHRSTVEAHVYDDPNTGERLEPLYVKLRNMPKEEAKKFREEMKKRKSEKKAVKK
;
A
#
# COMPACT_ATOMS: atom_id res chain seq x y z
N MET A 1 9.14 34.45 -3.65
CA MET A 1 8.41 33.21 -3.30
C MET A 1 9.43 32.09 -3.35
N SER A 2 9.68 31.43 -2.22
CA SER A 2 10.67 30.35 -2.12
C SER A 2 10.27 29.21 -3.04
N VAL A 3 11.10 28.92 -4.04
CA VAL A 3 10.98 27.70 -4.82
C VAL A 3 11.18 26.55 -3.82
N PRO A 4 10.23 25.61 -3.68
CA PRO A 4 10.50 24.40 -2.91
C PRO A 4 11.64 23.67 -3.63
N GLN A 5 12.85 23.80 -3.10
CA GLN A 5 14.00 23.04 -3.58
C GLN A 5 13.67 21.56 -3.41
N LEU A 6 13.91 20.77 -4.46
CA LEU A 6 13.87 19.32 -4.31
C LEU A 6 14.92 18.95 -3.25
N PRO A 7 14.58 18.10 -2.27
CA PRO A 7 15.57 17.60 -1.33
C PRO A 7 16.70 16.90 -2.10
N GLU A 8 17.94 17.10 -1.66
CA GLU A 8 19.14 16.51 -2.27
C GLU A 8 19.00 14.98 -2.36
N GLY A 9 19.26 14.41 -3.55
CA GLY A 9 19.26 12.96 -3.80
C GLY A 9 18.11 12.42 -4.66
N VAL A 10 17.20 13.25 -5.16
CA VAL A 10 16.13 12.81 -6.08
C VAL A 10 16.61 12.90 -7.53
N GLU A 11 17.03 11.77 -8.09
CA GLU A 11 17.40 11.66 -9.52
C GLU A 11 16.16 11.47 -10.41
N ALA A 12 16.14 12.12 -11.57
CA ALA A 12 15.10 11.92 -12.57
C ALA A 12 15.16 10.47 -13.09
N GLY A 13 14.04 9.74 -12.97
CA GLY A 13 13.92 8.34 -13.39
C GLY A 13 14.16 7.29 -12.29
N LYS A 14 14.49 7.67 -11.05
CA LYS A 14 14.53 6.75 -9.91
C LYS A 14 13.43 7.05 -8.89
N ILE A 15 12.87 5.99 -8.31
CA ILE A 15 11.92 6.11 -7.20
C ILE A 15 12.74 6.31 -5.93
N SER A 16 12.64 7.49 -5.32
CA SER A 16 13.26 7.77 -4.02
C SER A 16 12.21 7.61 -2.93
N PHE A 17 12.50 6.77 -1.94
CA PHE A 17 11.58 6.47 -0.85
C PHE A 17 12.11 7.07 0.46
N LYS A 18 11.26 7.82 1.16
CA LYS A 18 11.59 8.43 2.45
C LYS A 18 10.52 8.09 3.48
N LEU A 19 10.94 7.49 4.59
CA LEU A 19 10.07 7.31 5.76
C LEU A 19 9.87 8.66 6.46
N LEU A 20 8.63 9.04 6.71
CA LEU A 20 8.29 10.25 7.46
C LEU A 20 8.02 9.95 8.93
N ASN A 21 7.15 8.97 9.16
CA ASN A 21 6.65 8.68 10.50
C ASN A 21 6.37 7.18 10.65
N ILE A 22 6.72 6.66 11.81
CA ILE A 22 6.45 5.28 12.20
C ILE A 22 5.81 5.33 13.58
N ARG A 23 4.56 4.88 13.66
CA ARG A 23 3.82 4.78 14.91
C ARG A 23 3.57 3.32 15.22
N GLU A 24 4.09 2.85 16.34
CA GLU A 24 3.87 1.48 16.79
C GLU A 24 2.58 1.37 17.61
N ASN A 25 1.73 0.40 17.26
CA ASN A 25 0.52 0.06 17.98
C ASN A 25 0.62 -1.37 18.54
N LYS A 26 1.05 -1.45 19.80
CA LYS A 26 1.30 -2.72 20.51
C LYS A 26 0.04 -3.57 20.74
N ALA A 27 -1.14 -2.95 20.83
CA ALA A 27 -2.38 -3.70 21.09
C ALA A 27 -2.79 -4.59 19.89
N ILE A 28 -2.45 -4.14 18.68
CA ILE A 28 -2.76 -4.83 17.43
C ILE A 28 -1.54 -5.60 16.90
N GLY A 29 -0.32 -5.23 17.32
CA GLY A 29 0.92 -5.75 16.74
C GLY A 29 1.15 -5.21 15.34
N ARG A 30 0.92 -3.91 15.14
CA ARG A 30 1.14 -3.24 13.85
C ARG A 30 1.94 -1.95 14.00
N LYS A 31 2.72 -1.62 12.98
CA LYS A 31 3.35 -0.32 12.78
C LYS A 31 2.60 0.42 11.68
N GLU A 32 2.12 1.60 12.03
CA GLU A 32 1.51 2.54 11.08
C GLU A 32 2.62 3.40 10.51
N VAL A 33 2.79 3.30 9.20
CA VAL A 33 3.92 3.89 8.48
C VAL A 33 3.38 4.93 7.51
N ILE A 34 3.92 6.14 7.62
CA ILE A 34 3.73 7.20 6.64
C ILE A 34 5.06 7.39 5.93
N ALA A 35 5.03 7.28 4.61
CA ALA A 35 6.21 7.45 3.78
C ALA A 35 5.92 8.31 2.56
N GLU A 36 6.96 8.87 1.99
CA GLU A 36 6.92 9.63 0.75
C GLU A 36 7.70 8.90 -0.34
N ALA A 37 7.07 8.77 -1.50
CA ALA A 37 7.68 8.24 -2.71
C ALA A 37 7.80 9.38 -3.75
N TRP A 38 9.03 9.78 -4.02
CA TRP A 38 9.39 10.74 -5.06
C TRP A 38 9.68 9.97 -6.35
N HIS A 39 9.01 10.35 -7.44
CA HIS A 39 9.05 9.61 -8.71
C HIS A 39 9.15 10.60 -9.90
N VAL A 40 10.17 11.46 -9.87
CA VAL A 40 10.35 12.53 -10.87
C VAL A 40 10.56 11.93 -12.26
N GLY A 41 9.70 12.31 -13.21
CA GLY A 41 9.74 11.81 -14.59
C GLY A 41 9.14 10.43 -14.81
N LEU A 42 8.61 9.78 -13.76
CA LEU A 42 7.90 8.51 -13.84
C LEU A 42 6.41 8.70 -13.52
N PRO A 43 5.54 7.77 -13.97
CA PRO A 43 4.17 7.72 -13.48
C PRO A 43 4.13 7.36 -11.99
N THR A 44 2.96 7.55 -11.36
CA THR A 44 2.75 7.12 -9.97
C THR A 44 3.09 5.63 -9.82
N PRO A 45 3.99 5.27 -8.88
CA PRO A 45 4.40 3.90 -8.66
C PRO A 45 3.21 2.97 -8.37
N SER A 46 3.33 1.72 -8.79
CA SER A 46 2.31 0.72 -8.49
C SER A 46 2.31 0.38 -7.00
N ARG A 47 1.15 0.01 -6.43
CA ARG A 47 1.06 -0.40 -5.03
C ARG A 47 1.98 -1.56 -4.67
N LEU A 48 2.21 -2.48 -5.61
CA LEU A 48 3.13 -3.61 -5.41
C LEU A 48 4.58 -3.14 -5.27
N GLN A 49 5.01 -2.19 -6.10
CA GLN A 49 6.34 -1.59 -6.00
C GLN A 49 6.49 -0.83 -4.68
N LEU A 50 5.49 -0.01 -4.32
CA LEU A 50 5.50 0.71 -3.04
C LEU A 50 5.56 -0.26 -1.84
N ARG A 51 4.88 -1.40 -1.93
CA ARG A 51 4.93 -2.45 -0.91
C ARG A 51 6.35 -2.99 -0.73
N GLU A 52 7.03 -3.27 -1.83
CA GLU A 52 8.42 -3.75 -1.80
C GLU A 52 9.38 -2.70 -1.25
N GLU A 53 9.23 -1.44 -1.63
CA GLU A 53 10.06 -0.34 -1.12
C GLU A 53 9.84 -0.10 0.39
N VAL A 54 8.59 -0.12 0.85
CA VAL A 54 8.27 -0.06 2.30
C VAL A 54 8.89 -1.23 3.05
N ALA A 55 8.78 -2.44 2.49
CA ALA A 55 9.33 -3.66 3.09
C ALA A 55 10.85 -3.60 3.21
N LYS A 56 11.55 -3.15 2.16
CA LYS A 56 13.00 -2.92 2.18
C LYS A 56 13.42 -1.85 3.19
N ALA A 57 12.67 -0.75 3.27
CA ALA A 57 12.99 0.36 4.17
C ALA A 57 12.88 -0.02 5.66
N ILE A 58 12.02 -0.99 5.99
CA ILE A 58 11.78 -1.46 7.35
C ILE A 58 12.53 -2.77 7.65
N GLY A 59 12.93 -3.52 6.61
CA GLY A 59 13.61 -4.81 6.75
C GLY A 59 12.67 -5.98 7.04
N VAL A 60 11.44 -5.93 6.52
CA VAL A 60 10.39 -6.95 6.72
C VAL A 60 10.01 -7.60 5.39
N ASP A 61 9.26 -8.71 5.44
CA ASP A 61 8.77 -9.36 4.23
C ASP A 61 7.62 -8.56 3.60
N ALA A 62 7.54 -8.55 2.26
CA ALA A 62 6.49 -7.83 1.56
C ALA A 62 5.07 -8.35 1.89
N LYS A 63 4.92 -9.59 2.36
CA LYS A 63 3.64 -10.16 2.81
C LYS A 63 3.11 -9.52 4.10
N GLN A 64 3.99 -8.98 4.93
CA GLN A 64 3.63 -8.30 6.19
C GLN A 64 3.17 -6.85 5.97
N VAL A 65 3.38 -6.31 4.76
CA VAL A 65 3.10 -4.91 4.43
C VAL A 65 1.80 -4.77 3.66
N TYR A 66 0.90 -3.93 4.16
CA TYR A 66 -0.34 -3.55 3.49
C TYR A 66 -0.37 -2.05 3.22
N VAL A 67 -0.41 -1.66 1.95
CA VAL A 67 -0.61 -0.26 1.54
C VAL A 67 -2.11 0.06 1.59
N LEU A 68 -2.50 1.05 2.38
CA LEU A 68 -3.90 1.48 2.52
C LEU A 68 -4.23 2.57 1.51
N ARG A 69 -3.40 3.61 1.49
CA ARG A 69 -3.66 4.82 0.73
C ARG A 69 -2.38 5.31 0.07
N VAL A 70 -2.55 5.77 -1.18
CA VAL A 70 -1.50 6.42 -1.96
C VAL A 70 -2.13 7.70 -2.47
N ILE A 71 -1.65 8.84 -1.99
CA ILE A 71 -2.08 10.17 -2.41
C ILE A 71 -0.94 10.80 -3.17
N THR A 72 -1.13 11.03 -4.47
CA THR A 72 -0.18 11.81 -5.27
C THR A 72 -0.59 13.27 -5.26
N GLU A 73 0.34 14.16 -4.95
CA GLU A 73 0.10 15.60 -5.03
C GLU A 73 -0.06 16.04 -6.49
N TYR A 74 -1.06 16.88 -6.79
CA TYR A 74 -1.29 17.34 -8.15
C TYR A 74 -0.12 18.20 -8.65
N GLY A 75 0.34 17.94 -9.87
CA GLY A 75 1.45 18.68 -10.50
C GLY A 75 2.82 18.45 -9.84
N ARG A 76 2.91 17.55 -8.85
CA ARG A 76 4.17 17.17 -8.20
C ARG A 76 4.36 15.67 -8.30
N HIS A 77 5.57 15.24 -8.65
CA HIS A 77 5.94 13.84 -8.72
C HIS A 77 6.22 13.25 -7.32
N ARG A 78 5.33 13.51 -6.37
CA ARG A 78 5.43 13.13 -4.96
C ARG A 78 4.15 12.42 -4.55
N SER A 79 4.30 11.21 -4.00
CA SER A 79 3.20 10.44 -3.45
C SER A 79 3.40 10.20 -1.96
N THR A 80 2.39 10.53 -1.17
CA THR A 80 2.31 10.12 0.24
C THR A 80 1.67 8.74 0.31
N VAL A 81 2.31 7.83 1.02
CA VAL A 81 1.93 6.43 1.18
C VAL A 81 1.64 6.17 2.65
N GLU A 82 0.44 5.67 2.91
CA GLU A 82 0.03 5.15 4.22
C GLU A 82 0.03 3.62 4.14
N ALA A 83 0.83 2.99 4.99
CA ALA A 83 0.97 1.55 5.06
C ALA A 83 0.87 1.04 6.49
N HIS A 84 0.30 -0.16 6.65
CA HIS A 84 0.37 -0.94 7.87
C HIS A 84 1.39 -2.06 7.69
N VAL A 85 2.28 -2.20 8.66
CA VAL A 85 3.26 -3.28 8.73
C VAL A 85 2.94 -4.11 9.95
N TYR A 86 2.67 -5.39 9.75
CA TYR A 86 2.36 -6.32 10.83
C TYR A 86 3.59 -7.12 11.22
N ASP A 87 3.70 -7.44 12.51
CA ASP A 87 4.78 -8.33 12.98
C ASP A 87 4.58 -9.76 12.44
N ASP A 88 3.33 -10.18 12.27
CA ASP A 88 2.96 -11.49 11.73
C ASP A 88 2.00 -11.38 10.54
N PRO A 89 2.24 -12.10 9.42
CA PRO A 89 1.41 -12.01 8.22
C PRO A 89 -0.02 -12.53 8.41
N ASN A 90 -0.25 -13.52 9.29
CA ASN A 90 -1.58 -14.07 9.57
C ASN A 90 -2.47 -13.04 10.29
N THR A 91 -1.85 -12.23 11.15
CA THR A 91 -2.53 -11.12 11.84
C THR A 91 -3.03 -10.07 10.84
N GLY A 92 -2.21 -9.70 9.85
CA GLY A 92 -2.62 -8.82 8.76
C GLY A 92 -3.78 -9.40 7.95
N GLU A 93 -3.74 -10.69 7.63
CA GLU A 93 -4.82 -11.35 6.89
C GLU A 93 -6.13 -11.45 7.69
N ARG A 94 -6.10 -11.46 9.02
CA ARG A 94 -7.34 -11.49 9.83
C ARG A 94 -7.96 -10.10 10.00
N LEU A 95 -7.13 -9.10 10.25
CA LEU A 95 -7.58 -7.77 10.65
C LEU A 95 -7.88 -6.84 9.48
N GLU A 96 -7.15 -6.95 8.37
CA GLU A 96 -7.33 -6.01 7.27
C GLU A 96 -8.69 -6.20 6.57
N PRO A 97 -9.35 -5.11 6.14
CA PRO A 97 -10.55 -5.21 5.35
C PRO A 97 -10.31 -5.91 4.00
N LEU A 98 -11.33 -6.60 3.49
CA LEU A 98 -11.25 -7.32 2.21
C LEU A 98 -10.80 -6.43 1.03
N TYR A 99 -11.22 -5.17 1.00
CA TYR A 99 -10.87 -4.26 -0.11
C TYR A 99 -9.38 -3.87 -0.12
N VAL A 100 -8.72 -3.86 1.06
CA VAL A 100 -7.28 -3.57 1.18
C VAL A 100 -6.49 -4.78 0.67
N LYS A 101 -6.86 -5.99 1.12
CA LYS A 101 -6.25 -7.25 0.66
C LYS A 101 -6.29 -7.37 -0.86
N LEU A 102 -7.45 -7.16 -1.47
CA LEU A 102 -7.62 -7.25 -2.92
C LEU A 102 -6.82 -6.19 -3.70
N ARG A 103 -6.50 -5.04 -3.10
CA ARG A 103 -5.70 -3.99 -3.74
C ARG A 103 -4.20 -4.23 -3.64
N ASN A 104 -3.78 -5.06 -2.68
CA ASN A 104 -2.39 -5.42 -2.43
C ASN A 104 -2.01 -6.78 -3.04
N MET A 105 -2.98 -7.52 -3.58
CA MET A 105 -2.76 -8.72 -4.39
C MET A 105 -2.53 -8.37 -5.87
N PRO A 106 -1.86 -9.25 -6.63
CA PRO A 106 -1.82 -9.19 -8.09
C PRO A 106 -3.24 -9.07 -8.68
N LYS A 107 -3.37 -8.30 -9.77
CA LYS A 107 -4.67 -7.99 -10.39
C LYS A 107 -5.46 -9.24 -10.81
N GLU A 108 -4.78 -10.32 -11.14
CA GLU A 108 -5.40 -11.58 -11.58
C GLU A 108 -6.09 -12.31 -10.42
N GLU A 109 -5.41 -12.42 -9.28
CA GLU A 109 -5.97 -13.03 -8.06
C GLU A 109 -7.15 -12.21 -7.52
N ALA A 110 -7.03 -10.87 -7.58
CA ALA A 110 -8.10 -9.98 -7.17
C ALA A 110 -9.36 -10.11 -8.03
N LYS A 111 -9.23 -10.43 -9.34
CA LYS A 111 -10.37 -10.68 -10.23
C LYS A 111 -11.07 -11.99 -9.88
N LYS A 112 -10.32 -13.07 -9.68
CA LYS A 112 -10.86 -14.39 -9.29
C LYS A 112 -11.65 -14.30 -7.98
N PHE A 113 -11.10 -13.64 -6.97
CA PHE A 113 -11.80 -13.43 -5.69
C PHE A 113 -13.10 -12.63 -5.84
N ARG A 114 -13.12 -11.62 -6.72
CA ARG A 114 -14.34 -10.83 -7.00
C ARG A 114 -15.41 -11.68 -7.69
N GLU A 115 -15.02 -12.57 -8.59
CA GLU A 115 -15.94 -13.49 -9.27
C GLU A 115 -16.52 -14.53 -8.31
N GLU A 116 -15.71 -15.12 -7.45
CA GLU A 116 -16.17 -16.05 -6.41
C GLU A 116 -17.12 -15.37 -5.41
N MET A 117 -16.80 -14.15 -4.97
CA MET A 117 -17.67 -13.35 -4.12
C MET A 117 -19.02 -13.04 -4.80
N LYS A 118 -19.01 -12.78 -6.11
CA LYS A 118 -20.23 -12.57 -6.90
C LYS A 118 -21.06 -13.84 -6.97
N LYS A 119 -20.45 -15.00 -7.24
CA LYS A 119 -21.11 -16.31 -7.28
C LYS A 119 -21.77 -16.67 -5.94
N ARG A 120 -21.03 -16.53 -4.83
CA ARG A 120 -21.58 -16.72 -3.47
C ARG A 120 -22.73 -15.78 -3.14
N LYS A 121 -22.70 -14.53 -3.65
CA LYS A 121 -23.80 -13.57 -3.47
C LYS A 121 -25.03 -13.93 -4.31
N SER A 122 -24.86 -14.43 -5.53
CA SER A 122 -26.00 -14.90 -6.34
C SER A 122 -26.65 -16.15 -5.74
N GLU A 123 -25.86 -17.10 -5.25
CA GLU A 123 -26.36 -18.31 -4.57
C GLU A 123 -27.13 -17.95 -3.30
N LYS A 124 -26.58 -17.07 -2.44
CA LYS A 124 -27.29 -16.59 -1.24
C LYS A 124 -28.56 -15.80 -1.55
N LYS A 125 -28.64 -15.13 -2.71
CA LYS A 125 -29.86 -14.45 -3.17
C LYS A 125 -30.90 -15.44 -3.71
N ALA A 126 -30.47 -16.53 -4.34
CA ALA A 126 -31.36 -17.58 -4.86
C ALA A 126 -31.98 -18.42 -3.74
N VAL A 127 -31.24 -18.70 -2.66
CA VAL A 127 -31.74 -19.47 -1.50
C VAL A 127 -32.68 -18.67 -0.60
N LYS A 128 -32.67 -17.33 -0.70
CA LYS A 128 -33.49 -16.43 0.12
C LYS A 128 -34.80 -15.99 -0.57
N LYS A 129 -35.05 -16.48 -1.78
CA LYS A 129 -36.26 -16.23 -2.59
C LYS A 129 -37.06 -17.51 -2.68
#